data_AF-A0A1G1KR26-F1
#
_entry.id   AF-A0A1G1KR26-F1
#
_cell.length_a   1.000
_cell.length_b   1.000
_cell.length_c   1.000
_cell.angle_alpha   90.00
_cell.angle_beta   90.00
_cell.angle_gamma   90.00
#
_symmetry.space_group_name_H-M   'P 1'
#
loop_
_entity.id
_entity.type
_entity.pdbx_description
1 polymer ?
#
loop_
_entity_poly.entity_id
_entity_poly.type
_entity_poly.pdbx_seq_one_letter_code
_entity_poly.pdbx_strand_id
1 'polypeptide(L)'
;MTDQEINRAVQYVVASTSYGRDTVAQIITTGFAELSAMAATSSTQFDRPTLLEYVCRWTMAKTGQPEPLVREVLGCAGRWLDELYDALMREHPERQQKPD
;
A
#
# COMPACT_ATOMS: atom_id res chain seq x y z
N MET A 1 -9.66 -3.93 2.04
CA MET A 1 -8.93 -4.82 1.12
C MET A 1 -9.19 -6.27 1.52
N THR A 2 -9.60 -7.11 0.58
CA THR A 2 -9.90 -8.53 0.80
C THR A 2 -8.73 -9.42 0.38
N ASP A 3 -8.68 -10.65 0.89
CA ASP A 3 -7.67 -11.65 0.49
C ASP A 3 -7.70 -11.93 -1.03
N GLN A 4 -8.87 -11.83 -1.66
CA GLN A 4 -9.01 -12.00 -3.10
C GLN A 4 -8.32 -10.86 -3.86
N GLU A 5 -8.46 -9.61 -3.41
CA GLU A 5 -7.80 -8.46 -4.02
C GLU A 5 -6.28 -8.51 -3.84
N ILE A 6 -5.81 -8.91 -2.66
CA ILE A 6 -4.38 -9.15 -2.38
C ILE A 6 -3.83 -10.21 -3.34
N ASN A 7 -4.50 -11.35 -3.49
CA ASN A 7 -4.07 -12.39 -4.40
C ASN A 7 -4.01 -11.93 -5.87
N ARG A 8 -4.95 -11.07 -6.30
CA ARG A 8 -4.92 -10.48 -7.65
C ARG A 8 -3.75 -9.52 -7.83
N ALA A 9 -3.44 -8.70 -6.83
CA ALA A 9 -2.28 -7.81 -6.86
C ALA A 9 -0.98 -8.62 -6.94
N VAL A 10 -0.85 -9.69 -6.15
CA VAL A 10 0.30 -10.61 -6.21
C VAL A 10 0.46 -11.23 -7.58
N GLN A 11 -0.60 -11.81 -8.15
CA GLN A 11 -0.53 -12.42 -9.47
C GLN A 11 -0.15 -11.41 -10.56
N TYR A 12 -0.72 -10.21 -10.48
CA TYR A 12 -0.39 -9.14 -11.41
C TYR A 12 1.09 -8.74 -11.33
N VAL A 13 1.60 -8.45 -10.13
CA VAL A 13 2.99 -8.02 -9.96
C VAL A 13 3.97 -9.13 -10.32
N VAL A 14 3.67 -10.39 -10.01
CA VAL A 14 4.49 -11.54 -10.47
C VAL A 14 4.50 -11.65 -12.00
N ALA A 15 3.38 -11.37 -12.66
CA ALA A 15 3.33 -11.37 -14.13
C ALA A 15 4.03 -10.15 -14.75
N SER A 16 4.11 -9.03 -14.02
CA SER A 16 4.71 -7.77 -14.47
C SER A 16 6.18 -7.59 -14.07
N THR A 17 6.72 -8.45 -13.21
CA THR A 17 8.10 -8.40 -12.70
C THR A 17 8.77 -9.76 -12.82
N SER A 18 10.08 -9.83 -12.60
CA SER A 18 10.81 -11.12 -12.57
C SER A 18 10.92 -11.72 -11.16
N TYR A 19 10.21 -11.16 -10.18
CA TYR A 19 10.34 -11.56 -8.78
C TYR A 19 9.53 -12.81 -8.45
N GLY A 20 10.03 -13.60 -7.51
CA GLY A 20 9.35 -14.81 -7.02
C GLY A 20 8.03 -14.48 -6.33
N ARG A 21 7.03 -15.34 -6.53
CA ARG A 21 5.68 -15.17 -5.96
C ARG A 21 5.70 -14.96 -4.45
N ASP A 22 6.49 -15.72 -3.72
CA ASP A 22 6.53 -15.65 -2.25
C ASP A 22 7.07 -14.29 -1.77
N THR A 23 8.10 -13.77 -2.44
CA THR A 23 8.66 -12.44 -2.17
C THR A 23 7.64 -11.34 -2.45
N VAL A 24 6.98 -11.40 -3.62
CA VAL A 24 5.94 -10.44 -3.99
C VAL A 24 4.76 -10.50 -3.01
N ALA A 25 4.31 -11.71 -2.65
CA ALA A 25 3.23 -11.92 -1.70
C ALA A 25 3.55 -11.36 -0.32
N GLN A 26 4.77 -11.60 0.17
CA GLN A 26 5.22 -11.06 1.44
C GLN A 26 5.21 -9.53 1.45
N ILE A 27 5.74 -8.90 0.40
CA ILE A 27 5.80 -7.43 0.29
C ILE A 27 4.39 -6.83 0.20
N ILE A 28 3.55 -7.34 -0.71
CA ILE A 28 2.19 -6.80 -0.91
C ILE A 28 1.34 -6.98 0.34
N THR A 29 1.33 -8.18 0.92
CA THR A 29 0.51 -8.45 2.12
C THR A 29 0.95 -7.56 3.28
N THR A 30 2.27 -7.40 3.49
CA THR A 30 2.80 -6.53 4.55
C THR A 30 2.45 -5.06 4.34
N GLY A 31 2.68 -4.53 3.13
CA GLY A 31 2.40 -3.13 2.83
C GLY A 31 0.91 -2.79 2.86
N PHE A 32 0.05 -3.65 2.31
CA PHE A 32 -1.38 -3.40 2.26
C PHE A 32 -2.05 -3.57 3.63
N ALA A 33 -1.54 -4.48 4.47
CA ALA A 33 -1.99 -4.60 5.86
C ALA A 33 -1.73 -3.31 6.63
N GLU A 34 -0.55 -2.69 6.45
CA GLU A 34 -0.23 -1.42 7.11
C GLU A 34 -1.13 -0.29 6.63
N LEU A 35 -1.33 -0.15 5.32
CA LEU A 35 -2.24 0.86 4.77
C LEU A 35 -3.67 0.69 5.27
N SER A 36 -4.15 -0.55 5.38
CA SER A 36 -5.47 -0.85 5.92
C SER A 36 -5.57 -0.53 7.41
N ALA A 37 -4.52 -0.81 8.18
CA ALA A 37 -4.45 -0.47 9.60
C ALA A 37 -4.41 1.05 9.83
N MET A 38 -3.66 1.78 8.99
CA MET A 38 -3.67 3.24 9.01
C MET A 38 -5.04 3.82 8.63
N ALA A 39 -5.75 3.23 7.66
CA ALA A 39 -7.10 3.65 7.31
C ALA A 39 -8.04 3.59 8.51
N ALA A 40 -7.94 2.51 9.28
CA ALA A 40 -8.78 2.29 10.45
C ALA A 40 -8.42 3.17 11.67
N THR A 41 -7.22 3.76 11.74
CA THR A 41 -6.69 4.36 12.98
C THR A 41 -6.10 5.77 12.86
N SER A 42 -5.70 6.20 11.66
CA SER A 42 -4.99 7.47 11.46
C SER A 42 -5.95 8.58 11.04
N SER A 43 -6.00 9.67 11.81
CA SER A 43 -6.73 10.89 11.43
C SER A 43 -5.91 11.86 10.57
N THR A 44 -4.70 11.45 10.17
CA THR A 44 -3.73 12.27 9.42
C THR A 44 -3.90 12.04 7.92
N GLN A 45 -4.13 13.13 7.18
CA GLN A 45 -4.07 13.10 5.71
C GLN A 45 -2.62 13.05 5.26
N PHE A 46 -2.28 12.02 4.49
CA PHE A 46 -1.00 11.91 3.81
C PHE A 46 -1.19 12.26 2.33
N ASP A 47 -0.21 12.94 1.73
CA ASP A 47 -0.13 12.97 0.28
C ASP A 47 0.35 11.61 -0.26
N ARG A 48 0.02 11.31 -1.51
CA ARG A 48 0.35 10.03 -2.14
C ARG A 48 1.86 9.70 -2.10
N PRO A 49 2.78 10.63 -2.43
CA PRO A 49 4.22 10.36 -2.35
C PRO A 49 4.70 10.03 -0.93
N THR A 50 4.25 10.77 0.08
CA THR A 50 4.64 10.55 1.48
C THR A 50 4.12 9.21 1.98
N LEU A 51 2.88 8.85 1.64
CA LEU A 51 2.31 7.57 2.03
C LEU A 51 3.06 6.40 1.39
N LEU A 52 3.38 6.52 0.09
CA LEU A 52 4.16 5.52 -0.62
C LEU A 52 5.55 5.34 0.00
N GLU A 53 6.21 6.45 0.34
CA GLU A 53 7.50 6.42 1.01
C GLU A 53 7.41 5.77 2.40
N TYR A 54 6.39 6.13 3.17
CA TYR A 54 6.12 5.53 4.48
C TYR A 54 5.92 4.02 4.38
N VAL A 55 5.00 3.55 3.52
CA VAL A 55 4.71 2.12 3.39
C VAL A 55 5.90 1.35 2.85
N CYS A 56 6.73 1.94 1.98
CA CYS A 56 7.98 1.34 1.53
C CYS A 56 8.93 1.11 2.72
N ARG A 57 9.18 2.15 3.53
CA ARG A 57 10.06 2.06 4.71
C ARG A 57 9.54 1.04 5.73
N TRP A 58 8.24 1.06 6.00
CA TRP A 58 7.60 0.08 6.89
C TRP A 58 7.76 -1.35 6.38
N THR A 59 7.47 -1.56 5.09
CA THR A 59 7.55 -2.89 4.48
C THR A 59 8.99 -3.41 4.46
N MET A 60 9.98 -2.56 4.17
CA MET A 60 11.40 -2.92 4.29
C MET A 60 11.74 -3.36 5.71
N ALA A 61 11.32 -2.60 6.72
CA ALA A 61 11.61 -2.91 8.12
C ALA A 61 10.99 -4.24 8.58
N LYS A 62 9.83 -4.62 8.03
CA LYS A 62 9.11 -5.86 8.39
C LYS A 62 9.56 -7.08 7.60
N THR A 63 9.97 -6.90 6.34
CA THR A 63 10.30 -8.02 5.44
C THR A 63 11.81 -8.24 5.28
N GLY A 64 12.64 -7.25 5.61
CA GLY A 64 14.09 -7.27 5.38
C GLY A 64 14.47 -7.11 3.90
N GLN A 65 13.50 -6.84 3.02
CA GLN A 65 13.74 -6.70 1.58
C GLN A 65 14.37 -5.34 1.24
N PRO A 66 15.24 -5.27 0.21
CA PRO A 66 15.91 -4.03 -0.18
C PRO A 66 14.93 -3.00 -0.77
N GLU A 67 15.25 -1.70 -0.60
CA GLU A 67 14.38 -0.59 -1.05
C GLU A 67 13.99 -0.66 -2.53
N PRO A 68 14.91 -0.92 -3.49
CA PRO A 68 14.54 -0.95 -4.91
C PRO A 68 13.47 -2.01 -5.21
N LEU A 69 13.60 -3.20 -4.61
CA LEU A 69 12.65 -4.30 -4.75
C LEU A 69 11.28 -3.92 -4.18
N VAL A 70 11.25 -3.41 -2.94
CA VAL A 70 10.00 -3.04 -2.27
C VAL A 70 9.30 -1.93 -3.04
N ARG A 71 10.04 -0.92 -3.49
CA ARG A 71 9.52 0.23 -4.22
C ARG A 71 8.97 -0.18 -5.58
N GLU A 72 9.66 -1.06 -6.30
CA GLU A 72 9.19 -1.58 -7.59
C GLU A 72 7.93 -2.44 -7.43
N VAL A 73 7.90 -3.35 -6.46
CA VAL A 73 6.73 -4.22 -6.20
C VAL A 73 5.51 -3.40 -5.79
N LEU A 74 5.66 -2.48 -4.84
CA LEU A 74 4.55 -1.62 -4.39
C LEU A 74 4.14 -0.63 -5.49
N GLY A 75 5.10 -0.05 -6.20
CA GLY A 75 4.83 0.83 -7.35
C GLY A 75 4.08 0.11 -8.48
N CYS A 76 4.43 -1.13 -8.77
CA CYS A 76 3.74 -1.98 -9.74
C CYS A 76 2.31 -2.31 -9.27
N ALA A 77 2.09 -2.43 -7.96
CA ALA A 77 0.76 -2.58 -7.36
C ALA A 77 -0.01 -1.25 -7.24
N GLY A 78 0.42 -0.18 -7.93
CA GLY A 78 -0.06 1.19 -7.79
C GLY A 78 -1.58 1.36 -7.80
N ARG A 79 -2.31 0.64 -8.67
CA ARG A 79 -3.78 0.72 -8.71
C ARG A 79 -4.46 0.32 -7.39
N TRP A 80 -3.95 -0.70 -6.71
CA TRP A 80 -4.49 -1.16 -5.42
C TRP A 80 -4.07 -0.24 -4.29
N LEU A 81 -2.87 0.37 -4.41
CA LEU A 81 -2.45 1.44 -3.50
C LEU A 81 -3.36 2.66 -3.62
N ASP A 82 -3.75 3.03 -4.85
CA ASP A 82 -4.66 4.14 -5.09
C ASP A 82 -6.06 3.85 -4.52
N GLU A 83 -6.57 2.61 -4.66
CA GLU A 83 -7.83 2.19 -4.03
C GLU A 83 -7.79 2.27 -2.49
N LEU A 84 -6.67 1.87 -1.87
CA LEU A 84 -6.44 2.00 -0.43
C LEU A 84 -6.30 3.46 0.00
N TYR A 85 -5.64 4.28 -0.81
CA TYR A 85 -5.51 5.71 -0.60
C TYR A 85 -6.88 6.39 -0.62
N ASP A 86 -7.71 6.07 -1.60
CA ASP A 86 -9.05 6.60 -1.70
C ASP A 86 -9.94 6.12 -0.54
N ALA A 87 -9.70 4.92 -0.02
CA ALA A 87 -10.38 4.43 1.18
C ALA A 87 -9.95 5.21 2.43
N LEU A 88 -8.64 5.42 2.63
CA LEU A 88 -8.06 6.29 3.66
C LEU A 88 -8.69 7.69 3.63
N MET A 89 -8.89 8.26 2.43
CA MET A 89 -9.48 9.58 2.27
C MET A 89 -11.00 9.59 2.47
N ARG A 90 -11.70 8.49 2.16
CA ARG A 90 -13.16 8.37 2.28
C ARG A 90 -13.66 8.05 3.68
N GLU A 91 -12.89 7.34 4.52
CA GLU A 91 -13.25 7.06 5.91
C GLU A 91 -13.14 8.31 6.82
N HIS A 92 -12.64 9.43 6.27
CA HIS A 92 -12.61 10.74 6.94
C HIS A 92 -13.27 11.88 6.13
N PRO A 93 -14.56 11.78 5.74
CA PRO A 93 -15.23 12.83 4.97
C PRO A 93 -15.57 14.08 5.81
N GLU A 94 -15.54 13.97 7.15
CA GLU A 94 -15.97 15.04 8.08
C GLU A 94 -15.00 16.24 8.19
N ARG A 95 -13.87 16.23 7.48
CA ARG A 95 -12.85 17.31 7.54
C ARG A 95 -12.56 18.01 6.22
N GLN A 96 -13.42 17.86 5.22
CA GLN A 96 -13.40 18.70 4.01
C GLN A 96 -14.08 20.08 4.18
N GLN A 97 -14.53 20.45 5.39
CA GLN A 97 -15.04 21.80 5.63
C GLN A 97 -13.87 22.80 5.78
N LYS A 98 -13.64 23.49 4.67
CA LYS A 98 -12.97 24.78 4.56
C LYS A 98 -13.52 25.72 5.67
N PRO A 99 -12.69 26.37 6.50
CA PRO A 99 -13.18 27.41 7.38
C PRO A 99 -13.59 28.62 6.54
N ASP A 100 -14.76 29.19 6.85
CA ASP A 100 -15.26 30.49 6.35
C ASP A 100 -14.28 31.64 6.65
#